data_AF-A0A935WAN4-F1
#
_entry.id   AF-A0A935WAN4-F1
#
_cell.length_a   1.000
_cell.length_b   1.000
_cell.length_c   1.000
_cell.angle_alpha   90.00
_cell.angle_beta   90.00
_cell.angle_gamma   90.00
#
_symmetry.space_group_name_H-M   'P 1'
#
loop_
_entity.id
_entity.type
_entity.pdbx_description
1 polymer ?
#
loop_
_entity_poly.entity_id
_entity_poly.type
_entity_poly.pdbx_seq_one_letter_code
_entity_poly.pdbx_strand_id
1 'polypeptide(L)'
;MELELAAFEKLKELDQLKSYFFANISHEFRTPLTLVLGQIESVLSSNIETKEKGKLHVANRNARRLLDLINQLLDLSKIEAGSMKLEAKQHNIVSFLKSLFYSFESIAETHKISFKIQI
;
A
#
# COMPACT_ATOMS: atom_id res chain seq x y z
N MET A 1 31.18 27.07 -11.70
CA MET A 1 30.39 27.76 -10.67
C MET A 1 28.97 28.08 -11.16
N GLU A 2 28.73 28.98 -12.13
CA GLU A 2 27.36 29.27 -12.61
C GLU A 2 26.65 28.07 -13.27
N LEU A 3 27.36 27.32 -14.13
CA LEU A 3 26.81 26.11 -14.78
C LEU A 3 26.40 25.03 -13.75
N GLU A 4 27.11 24.99 -12.63
CA GLU A 4 26.97 24.01 -11.56
C GLU A 4 25.79 24.35 -10.64
N LEU A 5 25.60 25.64 -10.34
CA LEU A 5 24.40 26.18 -9.69
C LEU A 5 23.14 25.94 -10.53
N ALA A 6 23.19 26.23 -11.84
CA ALA A 6 22.06 26.00 -12.74
C ALA A 6 21.69 24.51 -12.85
N ALA A 7 22.68 23.61 -12.86
CA ALA A 7 22.45 22.17 -12.85
C ALA A 7 21.81 21.71 -11.53
N PHE A 8 22.26 22.25 -10.39
CA PHE A 8 21.69 21.96 -9.08
C PHE A 8 20.23 22.42 -8.96
N GLU A 9 19.92 23.64 -9.40
CA GLU A 9 18.55 24.17 -9.39
C GLU A 9 17.62 23.33 -10.28
N LYS A 10 18.09 22.94 -11.46
CA LYS A 10 17.32 22.08 -12.38
C LYS A 10 17.05 20.70 -11.80
N LEU A 11 18.01 20.11 -11.09
CA LEU A 11 17.83 18.83 -10.41
C LEU A 11 16.77 18.94 -9.31
N LYS A 12 16.82 20.01 -8.52
CA LYS A 12 15.84 20.29 -7.47
C LYS A 12 14.43 20.49 -8.02
N GLU A 13 14.29 21.19 -9.14
CA GLU A 13 13.01 21.39 -9.82
C GLU A 13 12.42 20.05 -10.33
N LEU A 14 13.27 19.19 -10.90
CA LEU A 14 12.87 17.84 -11.34
C LEU A 14 12.40 16.98 -10.16
N ASP A 15 13.09 17.00 -9.02
CA ASP A 15 12.70 16.24 -7.83
C ASP A 15 11.34 16.71 -7.27
N GLN A 16 11.10 18.03 -7.28
CA GLN A 16 9.81 18.59 -6.89
C GLN A 16 8.70 18.16 -7.85
N LEU A 17 8.90 18.29 -9.16
CA LEU A 17 7.92 17.88 -10.17
C LEU A 17 7.59 16.39 -10.07
N LYS A 18 8.60 15.53 -9.88
CA LYS A 18 8.43 14.09 -9.65
C LYS A 18 7.55 13.83 -8.43
N SER A 19 7.81 14.53 -7.33
CA SER A 19 7.06 14.37 -6.08
C SER A 19 5.61 14.82 -6.21
N TYR A 20 5.36 15.97 -6.83
CA TYR A 20 4.02 16.46 -7.11
C TYR A 20 3.23 15.52 -8.03
N PHE A 21 3.88 15.00 -9.07
CA PHE A 21 3.28 14.03 -9.99
C PHE A 21 2.78 12.78 -9.26
N PHE A 22 3.62 12.16 -8.43
CA PHE A 22 3.23 10.96 -7.69
C PHE A 22 2.17 11.23 -6.61
N ALA A 23 2.23 12.39 -5.94
CA ALA A 23 1.19 12.78 -5.00
C ALA A 23 -0.17 12.90 -5.69
N ASN A 24 -0.24 13.65 -6.79
CA ASN A 24 -1.50 13.88 -7.52
C ASN A 24 -2.06 12.59 -8.09
N ILE A 25 -1.24 11.80 -8.77
CA ILE A 25 -1.64 10.49 -9.30
C ILE A 25 -2.18 9.59 -8.18
N SER A 26 -1.46 9.50 -7.05
CA SER A 26 -1.90 8.64 -5.95
C SER A 26 -3.27 9.04 -5.43
N HIS A 27 -3.56 10.34 -5.34
CA HIS A 27 -4.87 10.84 -4.94
C HIS A 27 -5.97 10.56 -5.98
N GLU A 28 -5.69 10.80 -7.27
CA GLU A 28 -6.63 10.57 -8.36
C GLU A 28 -6.98 9.09 -8.54
N PHE A 29 -6.05 8.17 -8.29
CA PHE A 29 -6.33 6.73 -8.31
C PHE A 29 -6.99 6.22 -7.02
N ARG A 30 -6.61 6.76 -5.85
CA ARG A 30 -7.15 6.29 -4.55
C ARG A 30 -8.66 6.49 -4.47
N THR A 31 -9.17 7.65 -4.89
CA THR A 31 -10.60 7.98 -4.80
C THR A 31 -11.50 6.98 -5.53
N PRO A 32 -11.37 6.75 -6.85
CA PRO A 32 -12.18 5.78 -7.57
C PRO A 32 -11.94 4.34 -7.10
N LEU A 33 -10.70 3.98 -6.72
CA LEU A 33 -10.39 2.64 -6.24
C LEU A 33 -11.05 2.34 -4.89
N THR A 34 -11.11 3.33 -3.99
CA THR A 34 -11.79 3.19 -2.70
C THR A 34 -13.30 3.02 -2.89
N LEU A 35 -13.90 3.73 -3.86
CA LEU A 35 -15.30 3.53 -4.23
C LEU A 35 -15.55 2.12 -4.76
N VAL A 36 -14.69 1.62 -5.65
CA VAL A 36 -14.78 0.24 -6.17
C VAL A 36 -14.68 -0.78 -5.04
N LEU A 37 -13.73 -0.62 -4.11
CA LEU A 37 -13.60 -1.48 -2.94
C LEU A 37 -14.86 -1.46 -2.07
N GLY A 38 -15.41 -0.28 -1.79
CA GLY A 38 -16.65 -0.14 -1.02
C GLY A 38 -17.83 -0.86 -1.67
N GLN A 39 -17.96 -0.80 -3.00
CA GLN A 39 -19.00 -1.55 -3.71
C GLN A 39 -18.79 -3.07 -3.60
N ILE A 40 -17.55 -3.54 -3.80
CA ILE A 40 -17.24 -4.97 -3.69
C ILE A 40 -17.54 -5.49 -2.27
N GLU A 41 -17.15 -4.73 -1.24
CA GLU A 41 -17.39 -5.08 0.17
C GLU A 41 -18.88 -5.09 0.51
N SER A 42 -19.64 -4.10 0.03
CA SER A 42 -21.08 -4.03 0.17
C SER A 42 -21.75 -5.28 -0.39
N VAL A 43 -21.40 -5.69 -1.62
CA VAL A 43 -21.98 -6.88 -2.24
C VAL A 43 -21.54 -8.16 -1.52
N LEU A 44 -20.27 -8.28 -1.12
CA LEU A 44 -19.77 -9.43 -0.35
C LEU A 44 -20.47 -9.60 1.01
N SER A 45 -20.96 -8.51 1.60
CA SER A 45 -21.71 -8.51 2.85
C SER A 45 -23.19 -8.95 2.71
N SER A 46 -23.70 -9.02 1.48
CA SER A 46 -25.07 -9.45 1.18
C SER A 46 -25.19 -10.95 0.89
N ASN A 47 -26.42 -11.46 0.86
CA ASN A 47 -26.71 -12.86 0.53
C ASN A 47 -26.65 -13.09 -0.98
N ILE A 48 -25.44 -13.36 -1.49
CA ILE A 48 -25.15 -13.70 -2.89
C ILE A 48 -24.76 -15.19 -3.05
N GLU A 49 -24.89 -15.71 -4.27
CA GLU A 49 -24.48 -17.08 -4.58
C GLU A 49 -22.97 -17.31 -4.36
N THR A 50 -22.61 -18.53 -3.93
CA THR A 50 -21.23 -18.90 -3.56
C THR A 50 -20.23 -18.69 -4.70
N LYS A 51 -20.66 -18.92 -5.95
CA LYS A 51 -19.82 -18.77 -7.16
C LYS A 51 -19.50 -17.30 -7.47
N GLU A 52 -20.46 -16.40 -7.24
CA GLU A 52 -20.25 -14.95 -7.42
C GLU A 52 -19.38 -14.38 -6.30
N LYS A 53 -19.53 -14.92 -5.08
CA LYS A 53 -18.71 -14.59 -3.93
C LYS A 53 -17.22 -14.86 -4.18
N GLY A 54 -16.90 -16.00 -4.80
CA GLY A 54 -15.52 -16.33 -5.19
C GLY A 54 -14.89 -15.31 -6.15
N LYS A 55 -15.62 -14.88 -7.18
CA LYS A 55 -15.15 -13.85 -8.13
C LYS A 55 -14.93 -12.50 -7.43
N LEU A 56 -15.86 -12.10 -6.56
CA LEU A 56 -15.76 -10.85 -5.81
C LEU A 56 -14.60 -10.85 -4.80
N HIS A 57 -14.31 -11.98 -4.15
CA HIS A 57 -13.11 -12.10 -3.31
C HIS A 57 -11.82 -11.91 -4.11
N VAL A 58 -11.74 -12.46 -5.32
CA VAL A 58 -10.60 -12.23 -6.21
C VAL A 58 -10.51 -10.76 -6.62
N ALA A 59 -11.63 -10.14 -7.01
CA ALA A 59 -11.67 -8.71 -7.35
C ALA A 59 -11.22 -7.83 -6.17
N ASN A 60 -11.75 -8.07 -4.96
CA ASN A 60 -11.37 -7.37 -3.74
C ASN A 60 -9.87 -7.47 -3.47
N ARG A 61 -9.32 -8.68 -3.55
CA ARG A 61 -7.88 -8.91 -3.33
C ARG A 61 -7.01 -8.13 -4.32
N ASN A 62 -7.39 -8.13 -5.60
CA ASN A 62 -6.65 -7.39 -6.63
C ASN A 62 -6.77 -5.87 -6.46
N ALA A 63 -7.97 -5.37 -6.15
CA ALA A 63 -8.17 -3.94 -5.90
C ALA A 63 -7.39 -3.44 -4.67
N ARG A 64 -7.35 -4.24 -3.59
CA ARG A 64 -6.52 -3.96 -2.42
C ARG A 64 -5.03 -3.96 -2.75
N ARG A 65 -4.56 -4.94 -3.51
CA ARG A 65 -3.17 -4.99 -3.98
C ARG A 65 -2.80 -3.75 -4.81
N LEU A 66 -3.70 -3.28 -5.68
CA LEU A 66 -3.47 -2.07 -6.46
C LEU A 66 -3.38 -0.83 -5.54
N LEU A 67 -4.25 -0.73 -4.55
CA LEU A 67 -4.22 0.36 -3.57
C LEU A 67 -2.89 0.38 -2.79
N ASP A 68 -2.42 -0.80 -2.38
CA ASP A 68 -1.13 -0.94 -1.68
C ASP A 68 0.05 -0.51 -2.56
N LEU A 69 0.04 -0.86 -3.85
CA LEU A 69 1.08 -0.44 -4.81
C LEU A 69 1.08 1.09 -5.00
N ILE A 70 -0.10 1.71 -5.09
CA ILE A 70 -0.23 3.17 -5.17
C ILE A 70 0.34 3.83 -3.90
N ASN A 71 0.02 3.28 -2.72
CA ASN A 71 0.54 3.78 -1.46
C ASN A 71 2.07 3.65 -1.38
N GLN A 72 2.63 2.50 -1.78
CA GLN A 72 4.08 2.28 -1.80
C GLN A 72 4.81 3.25 -2.73
N LEU A 73 4.22 3.59 -3.88
CA LEU A 73 4.77 4.57 -4.81
C LEU A 73 4.82 5.97 -4.18
N LEU A 74 3.76 6.36 -3.46
CA LEU A 74 3.71 7.63 -2.74
C LEU A 74 4.73 7.67 -1.60
N ASP A 75 4.87 6.58 -0.85
CA ASP A 75 5.84 6.48 0.24
C ASP A 75 7.27 6.59 -0.28
N LEU A 76 7.59 5.92 -1.39
CA LEU A 76 8.89 6.04 -2.06
C LEU A 76 9.17 7.49 -2.48
N SER A 77 8.19 8.15 -3.11
CA SER A 77 8.33 9.55 -3.50
C SER A 77 8.59 10.47 -2.30
N LYS A 78 7.92 10.24 -1.17
CA LYS A 78 8.16 11.01 0.07
C LYS A 78 9.55 10.77 0.64
N ILE A 79 10.04 9.53 0.59
CA ILE A 79 11.38 9.15 1.04
C ILE A 79 12.44 9.85 0.20
N GLU A 80 12.34 9.78 -1.13
CA GLU A 80 13.29 10.44 -2.05
C GLU A 80 13.32 11.96 -1.85
N ALA A 81 12.15 12.57 -1.60
CA ALA A 81 12.04 14.01 -1.33
C ALA A 81 12.45 14.41 0.10
N GLY A 82 12.83 13.46 0.97
CA GLY A 82 13.12 13.72 2.38
C GLY A 82 11.92 14.24 3.19
N SER A 83 10.70 14.00 2.72
CA SER A 83 9.45 14.54 3.29
C SER A 83 8.65 13.51 4.10
N MET A 84 9.11 12.26 4.15
CA MET A 84 8.48 11.22 4.98
C MET A 84 8.62 11.56 6.46
N LYS A 85 7.50 11.72 7.16
CA LYS A 85 7.46 11.99 8.61
C LYS A 85 7.19 10.72 9.39
N LEU A 86 7.92 10.53 10.48
CA LEU A 86 7.63 9.46 11.43
C LEU A 86 6.42 9.85 12.29
N GLU A 87 5.35 9.05 12.21
CA GLU A 87 4.17 9.18 13.08
C GLU A 87 4.26 8.19 14.23
N ALA A 88 5.01 8.54 15.27
CA ALA A 88 5.18 7.71 16.46
C ALA A 88 3.88 7.68 17.28
N LYS A 89 3.35 6.48 17.54
CA LYS A 89 2.16 6.25 18.37
C LYS A 89 2.29 4.98 19.19
N GLN A 90 1.64 4.94 20.35
CA GLN A 90 1.55 3.72 21.15
C GLN A 90 0.74 2.68 20.37
N HIS A 91 1.29 1.47 20.25
CA HIS A 91 0.63 0.37 19.55
C HIS A 91 0.81 -0.93 20.33
N ASN A 92 -0.17 -1.83 20.24
CA ASN A 92 -0.05 -3.18 20.75
C ASN A 92 0.87 -3.98 19.81
N ILE A 93 2.12 -4.20 20.24
CA ILE A 93 3.12 -4.94 19.46
C ILE A 93 2.78 -6.43 19.32
N VAL A 94 2.14 -7.02 20.33
CA VAL A 94 1.74 -8.44 20.33
C VAL A 94 0.70 -8.70 19.25
N SER A 95 -0.35 -7.87 19.18
CA SER A 95 -1.39 -8.01 18.14
C SER A 95 -0.84 -7.78 16.73
N PHE A 96 0.08 -6.81 16.57
CA PHE A 96 0.74 -6.56 15.30
C PHE A 96 1.57 -7.77 14.83
N LEU A 97 2.42 -8.31 15.71
CA LEU A 97 3.24 -9.48 15.40
C LEU A 97 2.41 -10.73 15.13
N LYS A 98 1.29 -10.95 15.84
CA LYS A 98 0.37 -12.06 15.56
C LYS A 98 -0.28 -11.95 14.18
N SER A 99 -0.74 -10.76 13.80
CA SER A 99 -1.31 -10.52 12.47
C SER A 99 -0.29 -10.83 11.37
N LEU A 100 0.95 -10.38 11.57
CA LEU A 100 2.05 -10.68 10.65
C LEU A 100 2.35 -12.18 10.62
N PHE A 101 2.36 -12.88 11.76
CA PHE A 101 2.57 -14.32 11.79
C PHE A 101 1.51 -15.07 10.96
N TYR A 102 0.22 -14.78 11.18
CA TYR A 102 -0.85 -15.46 10.45
C TYR A 102 -0.85 -15.18 8.95
N SER A 103 -0.33 -14.03 8.50
CA SER A 103 -0.25 -13.75 7.06
C SER A 103 0.76 -14.62 6.31
N PHE A 104 1.71 -15.24 7.01
CA PHE A 104 2.73 -16.13 6.43
C PHE A 104 2.53 -17.62 6.80
N GLU A 105 1.62 -17.94 7.72
CA GLU A 105 1.38 -19.31 8.20
C GLU A 105 1.10 -20.29 7.04
N SER A 106 0.16 -19.94 6.15
CA SER A 106 -0.18 -20.78 4.99
C SER A 106 0.99 -20.99 4.02
N ILE A 107 1.84 -19.98 3.84
CA ILE A 107 3.04 -20.07 3.00
C ILE A 107 4.08 -20.98 3.66
N ALA A 108 4.27 -20.83 4.97
CA ALA A 108 5.18 -21.67 5.75
C ALA A 108 4.76 -23.15 5.70
N GLU A 109 3.46 -23.44 5.84
CA GLU A 109 2.92 -24.80 5.68
C GLU A 109 3.19 -25.37 4.28
N THR A 110 2.91 -24.58 3.24
CA THR A 110 3.15 -24.97 1.83
C THR A 110 4.62 -25.34 1.59
N HIS A 111 5.54 -24.59 2.20
CA HIS A 111 6.98 -24.81 2.09
C HIS A 111 7.55 -25.74 3.17
N LYS A 112 6.71 -26.33 4.05
CA LYS A 112 7.11 -27.19 5.17
C LYS A 112 8.13 -26.54 6.12
N ILE A 113 8.00 -25.24 6.35
CA ILE A 113 8.84 -24.46 7.26
C ILE A 113 8.19 -24.44 8.64
N SER A 114 8.93 -24.81 9.69
CA SER A 114 8.49 -24.65 11.07
C SER A 114 8.49 -23.17 11.45
N PHE A 115 7.34 -22.52 11.36
CA PHE A 115 7.16 -21.12 11.72
C PHE A 115 6.48 -21.01 13.09
N LYS A 116 7.16 -20.39 14.07
CA LYS A 116 6.67 -20.26 15.45
C LYS A 116 6.86 -18.83 15.94
N ILE A 117 5.97 -18.39 16.81
CA ILE A 117 6.03 -17.07 17.45
C ILE A 117 6.07 -17.24 18.98
N GLN A 118 6.97 -16.51 19.63
CA GLN A 118 7.13 -16.49 21.09
C GLN A 118 7.12 -15.03 21.54
N ILE A 119 6.05 -14.62 22.21
CA ILE A 119 5.78 -13.26 22.68
C ILE A 119 5.03 -13.32 23.99
#